data_AF-A0A2X0VBC1-F1
#
_entry.id   AF-A0A2X0VBC1-F1
#
_cell.length_a   1.000
_cell.length_b   1.000
_cell.length_c   1.000
_cell.angle_alpha   90.00
_cell.angle_beta   90.00
_cell.angle_gamma   90.00
#
_symmetry.space_group_name_H-M   'P 1'
#
loop_
_entity.id
_entity.type
_entity.pdbx_description
1 polymer ?
#
loop_
_entity_poly.entity_id
_entity_poly.type
_entity_poly.pdbx_seq_one_letter_code
_entity_poly.pdbx_strand_id
1 'polypeptide(L)'
;MYVQVKSACGIKYVYVVESFRKSNGSISHRIVKSMGRYDDLIKDDPEALNKLKEDVKSCSTELRNKKVVDNIRTVQALSRSQMDDDCDFTAGFPRLNYANYVLRSIWRDIICLDYRISYLQKRYHKHITDASLADLLFNRVLETLVHFEETGKIWGVELALIADNYDPQQDLEVYNRYRRDLYLEINSIYNFLYKRIDEREESHHLAAHINTEFVFDNEWENPDHNGFDIDSISDEIVDKNLSRLIENLRHIFMLIINCKLSQIGKQIAEADILRAFLEAELIVEFSFGTPSCFVYTKANNGRYARVLNLIMQALDLKPLLNAQDRVELSKRFRAKFTDDSKVIPHKIYELLVNIEKPAILKS
;
A
#
# COMPACT_ATOMS: atom_id res chain seq x y z
N MET A 1 -5.60 -25.77 9.61
CA MET A 1 -6.51 -26.89 9.93
C MET A 1 -7.35 -26.52 11.15
N TYR A 2 -8.44 -27.23 11.44
CA TYR A 2 -9.25 -27.00 12.63
C TYR A 2 -9.94 -28.29 13.09
N VAL A 3 -10.36 -28.34 14.36
CA VAL A 3 -11.11 -29.48 14.91
C VAL A 3 -12.61 -29.27 14.70
N GLN A 4 -13.29 -30.26 14.16
CA GLN A 4 -14.73 -30.28 13.94
C GLN A 4 -15.38 -31.43 14.70
N VAL A 5 -16.49 -31.16 15.38
CA VAL A 5 -17.32 -32.20 16.02
C VAL A 5 -18.60 -32.36 15.21
N LYS A 6 -18.91 -33.59 14.77
CA LYS A 6 -20.16 -33.90 14.05
C LYS A 6 -21.01 -34.85 14.88
N SER A 7 -22.32 -34.68 14.84
CA SER A 7 -23.27 -35.57 15.49
C SER A 7 -23.94 -36.46 14.45
N ALA A 8 -23.97 -37.77 14.68
CA ALA A 8 -24.68 -38.74 13.86
C ALA A 8 -25.42 -39.72 14.78
N CYS A 9 -26.73 -39.87 14.59
CA CYS A 9 -27.58 -40.75 15.41
C CYS A 9 -27.39 -40.60 16.94
N GLY A 10 -27.28 -39.35 17.42
CA GLY A 10 -27.09 -39.05 18.85
C GLY A 10 -25.67 -39.23 19.38
N ILE A 11 -24.72 -39.72 18.56
CA ILE A 11 -23.32 -39.92 18.93
C ILE A 11 -22.46 -38.80 18.31
N LYS A 12 -21.57 -38.21 19.11
CA LYS A 12 -20.64 -37.16 18.67
C LYS A 12 -19.29 -37.77 18.26
N TYR A 13 -18.76 -37.33 17.12
CA TYR A 13 -17.47 -37.73 16.58
C TYR A 13 -16.58 -36.51 16.35
N VAL A 14 -15.28 -36.68 16.61
CA VAL A 14 -14.28 -35.60 16.52
C VAL A 14 -13.37 -35.83 15.31
N TYR A 15 -13.18 -34.80 14.50
CA TYR A 15 -12.36 -34.83 13.29
C TYR A 15 -11.39 -33.66 13.28
N VAL A 16 -10.18 -33.89 12.76
CA VAL A 16 -9.27 -32.84 12.31
C VAL A 16 -9.52 -32.61 10.83
N VAL A 17 -9.84 -31.36 10.48
CA VAL A 17 -10.30 -30.98 9.15
C VAL A 17 -9.39 -29.93 8.56
N GLU A 18 -9.10 -30.07 7.27
CA GLU A 18 -8.37 -29.09 6.49
C GLU A 18 -9.29 -28.43 5.47
N SER A 19 -9.32 -27.10 5.50
CA SER A 19 -9.94 -26.30 4.45
C SER A 19 -8.97 -26.13 3.30
N PHE A 20 -9.43 -26.41 2.09
CA PHE A 20 -8.69 -26.16 0.86
C PHE A 20 -9.61 -25.48 -0.16
N ARG A 21 -9.04 -24.70 -1.08
CA ARG A 21 -9.80 -24.13 -2.20
C ARG A 21 -9.74 -25.08 -3.38
N LYS A 22 -10.89 -25.35 -3.99
CA LYS A 22 -10.98 -26.03 -5.28
C LYS A 22 -10.54 -25.08 -6.40
N SER A 23 -10.22 -25.63 -7.57
CA SER A 23 -9.82 -24.85 -8.77
C SER A 23 -10.81 -23.76 -9.17
N ASN A 24 -12.09 -23.91 -8.83
CA ASN A 24 -13.15 -22.93 -9.05
C ASN A 24 -13.28 -21.86 -7.94
N GLY A 25 -12.35 -21.80 -6.99
CA GLY A 25 -12.35 -20.84 -5.88
C GLY A 25 -13.27 -21.19 -4.71
N SER A 26 -14.11 -22.23 -4.81
CA SER A 26 -14.97 -22.66 -3.69
C SER A 26 -14.16 -23.30 -2.57
N ILE A 27 -14.52 -22.99 -1.32
CA ILE A 27 -13.90 -23.60 -0.13
C ILE A 27 -14.50 -24.99 0.05
N SER A 28 -13.63 -25.98 0.17
CA SER A 28 -13.98 -27.37 0.46
C SER A 28 -13.21 -27.84 1.69
N HIS A 29 -13.75 -28.86 2.36
CA HIS A 29 -13.15 -29.42 3.57
C HIS A 29 -12.81 -30.89 3.33
N ARG A 30 -11.60 -31.30 3.73
CA ARG A 30 -11.21 -32.72 3.80
C ARG A 30 -10.91 -33.13 5.23
N ILE A 31 -11.33 -34.32 5.61
CA ILE A 31 -10.98 -34.91 6.91
C ILE A 31 -9.53 -35.39 6.80
N VAL A 32 -8.66 -34.85 7.63
CA VAL A 32 -7.24 -35.24 7.71
C VAL A 32 -7.08 -36.41 8.66
N LYS A 33 -7.81 -36.38 9.78
CA LYS A 33 -7.75 -37.44 10.80
C LYS A 33 -9.07 -37.56 11.54
N SER A 34 -9.54 -38.79 11.73
CA SER A 34 -10.65 -39.10 12.64
C SER A 34 -10.07 -39.39 14.02
N MET A 35 -10.62 -38.75 15.06
CA MET A 35 -10.22 -38.96 16.46
C MET A 35 -11.20 -39.88 17.19
N GLY A 36 -12.19 -40.43 16.49
CA GLY A 36 -13.19 -41.33 17.07
C GLY A 36 -14.33 -40.60 17.77
N ARG A 37 -14.99 -41.29 18.71
CA ARG A 37 -16.12 -40.73 19.47
C ARG A 37 -15.62 -39.70 20.47
N TYR A 38 -16.43 -38.67 20.66
CA TYR A 38 -16.15 -37.62 21.64
C TYR A 38 -16.05 -38.18 23.05
N ASP A 39 -16.97 -39.08 23.44
CA ASP A 39 -17.02 -39.67 24.79
C ASP A 39 -15.75 -40.45 25.12
N ASP A 40 -15.21 -41.18 24.14
CA ASP A 40 -13.97 -41.93 24.29
C ASP A 40 -12.75 -40.98 24.39
N LEU A 41 -12.78 -39.87 23.66
CA LEU A 41 -11.70 -38.88 23.65
C LEU A 41 -11.56 -38.13 24.98
N ILE A 42 -12.66 -37.90 25.69
CA ILE A 42 -12.67 -37.15 26.98
C ILE A 42 -12.66 -38.07 28.21
N LYS A 43 -12.69 -39.39 28.01
CA LYS A 43 -12.86 -40.38 29.09
C LYS A 43 -11.75 -40.31 30.12
N ASP A 44 -10.50 -40.18 29.65
CA ASP A 44 -9.31 -40.19 30.49
C ASP A 44 -8.77 -38.77 30.76
N ASP A 45 -9.16 -37.78 29.93
CA ASP A 45 -8.80 -36.37 30.08
C ASP A 45 -9.96 -35.45 29.63
N PRO A 46 -10.68 -34.80 30.57
CA PRO A 46 -11.77 -33.89 30.26
C PRO A 46 -11.37 -32.70 29.36
N GLU A 47 -10.09 -32.32 29.35
CA GLU A 47 -9.58 -31.21 28.54
C GLU A 47 -9.01 -31.64 27.18
N ALA A 48 -9.05 -32.94 26.84
CA ALA A 48 -8.45 -33.50 25.63
C ALA A 48 -8.89 -32.77 24.35
N LEU A 49 -10.16 -32.34 24.27
CA LEU A 49 -10.67 -31.60 23.11
C LEU A 49 -10.03 -30.21 22.98
N ASN A 50 -9.78 -29.51 24.09
CA ASN A 50 -9.18 -28.18 24.08
C ASN A 50 -7.69 -28.27 23.75
N LYS A 51 -6.97 -29.22 24.35
CA LYS A 51 -5.57 -29.52 24.01
C LYS A 51 -5.43 -29.85 22.52
N LEU A 52 -6.31 -30.69 21.97
CA LEU A 52 -6.32 -31.00 20.54
C LEU A 52 -6.55 -29.77 19.66
N LYS A 53 -7.42 -28.84 20.07
CA LYS A 53 -7.63 -27.58 19.32
C LYS A 53 -6.39 -26.70 19.35
N GLU A 54 -5.72 -26.61 20.50
CA GLU A 54 -4.48 -25.86 20.66
C GLU A 54 -3.33 -26.47 19.87
N ASP A 55 -3.17 -27.80 19.91
CA ASP A 55 -2.17 -28.53 19.13
C ASP A 55 -2.38 -28.34 17.62
N VAL A 56 -3.62 -28.46 17.13
CA VAL A 56 -3.94 -28.24 15.71
C VAL A 56 -3.70 -26.78 15.30
N LYS A 57 -3.95 -25.83 16.20
CA LYS A 57 -3.64 -24.41 15.98
C LYS A 57 -2.14 -24.17 15.94
N SER A 58 -1.39 -24.76 16.88
CA SER A 58 0.08 -24.69 16.99
C SER A 58 0.77 -25.31 15.77
N CYS A 59 0.40 -26.54 15.39
CA CYS A 59 0.88 -27.19 14.17
C CYS A 59 0.51 -26.40 12.90
N SER A 60 -0.66 -25.79 12.83
CA SER A 60 -1.03 -24.94 11.68
C SER A 60 -0.16 -23.68 11.60
N THR A 61 0.22 -23.09 12.74
CA THR A 61 1.17 -21.96 12.79
C THR A 61 2.60 -22.39 12.50
N GLU A 62 3.05 -23.54 13.00
CA GLU A 62 4.39 -24.08 12.71
C GLU A 62 4.53 -24.52 11.25
N LEU A 63 3.52 -25.13 10.64
CA LEU A 63 3.49 -25.45 9.21
C LEU A 63 3.49 -24.20 8.34
N ARG A 64 2.84 -23.12 8.79
CA ARG A 64 2.89 -21.81 8.12
C ARG A 64 4.29 -21.22 8.21
N ASN A 65 4.91 -21.26 9.39
CA ASN A 65 6.25 -20.73 9.61
C ASN A 65 7.34 -21.57 8.89
N LYS A 66 7.21 -22.91 8.88
CA LYS A 66 8.12 -23.81 8.12
C LYS A 66 7.97 -23.60 6.62
N LYS A 67 6.75 -23.46 6.10
CA LYS A 67 6.54 -23.09 4.68
C LYS A 67 7.15 -21.74 4.34
N VAL A 68 7.04 -20.73 5.21
CA VAL A 68 7.69 -19.43 4.99
C VAL A 68 9.22 -19.58 4.96
N VAL A 69 9.83 -20.32 5.89
CA VAL A 69 11.28 -20.52 5.95
C VAL A 69 11.82 -21.35 4.78
N ASP A 70 11.11 -22.42 4.40
CA ASP A 70 11.48 -23.25 3.25
C ASP A 70 11.25 -22.51 1.93
N ASN A 71 10.23 -21.64 1.85
CA ASN A 71 10.03 -20.77 0.70
C ASN A 71 11.14 -19.70 0.60
N ILE A 72 11.58 -19.09 1.71
CA ILE A 72 12.71 -18.15 1.73
C ILE A 72 13.99 -18.82 1.21
N ARG A 73 14.31 -20.03 1.67
CA ARG A 73 15.48 -20.79 1.20
C ARG A 73 15.38 -21.17 -0.28
N THR A 74 14.17 -21.49 -0.75
CA THR A 74 13.92 -21.84 -2.15
C THR A 74 14.02 -20.61 -3.06
N VAL A 75 13.47 -19.46 -2.65
CA VAL A 75 13.65 -18.17 -3.35
C VAL A 75 15.13 -17.80 -3.40
N GLN A 76 15.85 -17.88 -2.27
CA GLN A 76 17.29 -17.57 -2.22
C GLN A 76 18.13 -18.50 -3.11
N ALA A 77 17.78 -19.77 -3.20
CA ALA A 77 18.46 -20.73 -4.07
C ALA A 77 18.16 -20.50 -5.56
N LEU A 78 16.91 -20.16 -5.90
CA LEU A 78 16.50 -19.87 -7.27
C LEU A 78 17.07 -18.52 -7.78
N SER A 79 17.02 -17.47 -6.95
CA SER A 79 17.61 -16.15 -7.27
C SER A 79 19.11 -16.22 -7.54
N ARG A 80 19.85 -17.11 -6.85
CA ARG A 80 21.30 -17.31 -7.10
C ARG A 80 21.62 -18.11 -8.36
N SER A 81 20.63 -18.80 -8.94
CA SER A 81 20.84 -19.72 -10.06
C SER A 81 20.38 -19.19 -11.41
N GLN A 82 19.68 -18.06 -11.45
CA GLN A 82 19.02 -17.53 -12.67
C GLN A 82 19.33 -16.06 -12.99
N MET A 83 20.25 -15.40 -12.29
CA MET A 83 20.58 -14.01 -12.59
C MET A 83 21.99 -13.91 -13.18
N ASP A 84 22.08 -13.35 -14.40
CA ASP A 84 23.28 -12.67 -14.87
C ASP A 84 23.63 -11.55 -13.87
N ASP A 85 24.92 -11.24 -13.75
CA ASP A 85 25.59 -10.41 -12.72
C ASP A 85 25.04 -8.98 -12.45
N ASP A 86 23.91 -8.56 -13.03
CA ASP A 86 23.39 -7.18 -12.97
C ASP A 86 22.14 -6.97 -12.11
N CYS A 87 21.64 -7.99 -11.38
CA CYS A 87 20.51 -7.83 -10.47
C CYS A 87 20.80 -8.47 -9.10
N ASP A 88 21.44 -7.69 -8.24
CA ASP A 88 21.66 -8.01 -6.82
C ASP A 88 20.33 -8.06 -6.05
N PHE A 89 19.63 -9.20 -6.11
CA PHE A 89 18.56 -9.49 -5.15
C PHE A 89 19.20 -9.83 -3.78
N THR A 90 19.65 -8.80 -3.06
CA THR A 90 20.26 -8.95 -1.74
C THR A 90 19.19 -9.29 -0.69
N ALA A 91 18.99 -10.58 -0.47
CA ALA A 91 18.38 -11.17 0.73
C ALA A 91 16.94 -10.75 1.11
N GLY A 92 15.93 -11.29 0.41
CA GLY A 92 14.55 -11.34 0.92
C GLY A 92 13.47 -11.45 -0.15
N PHE A 93 12.22 -11.58 0.30
CA PHE A 93 11.05 -11.35 -0.54
C PHE A 93 10.90 -9.84 -0.83
N PRO A 94 10.37 -9.42 -2.00
CA PRO A 94 10.14 -8.01 -2.32
C PRO A 94 9.24 -7.33 -1.30
N ARG A 95 9.47 -6.03 -1.08
CA ARG A 95 8.67 -5.22 -0.16
C ARG A 95 7.88 -4.15 -0.92
N LEU A 96 6.62 -4.01 -0.55
CA LEU A 96 5.72 -2.99 -1.07
C LEU A 96 5.39 -2.02 0.06
N ASN A 97 5.77 -0.76 -0.08
CA ASN A 97 5.26 0.29 0.79
C ASN A 97 3.82 0.62 0.40
N TYR A 98 2.91 0.61 1.37
CA TYR A 98 1.49 0.87 1.16
C TYR A 98 1.00 2.23 1.69
N ALA A 99 1.90 3.09 2.16
CA ALA A 99 1.57 4.45 2.56
C ALA A 99 1.04 5.27 1.38
N ASN A 100 1.57 5.08 0.17
CA ASN A 100 1.05 5.75 -1.04
C ASN A 100 -0.45 5.52 -1.21
N TYR A 101 -0.94 4.31 -0.96
CA TYR A 101 -2.36 4.00 -1.10
C TYR A 101 -3.21 4.69 -0.02
N VAL A 102 -2.71 4.75 1.21
CA VAL A 102 -3.37 5.48 2.31
C VAL A 102 -3.42 6.97 2.01
N LEU A 103 -2.30 7.55 1.57
CA LEU A 103 -2.17 8.97 1.22
C LEU A 103 -3.00 9.34 -0.02
N ARG A 104 -3.16 8.42 -0.98
CA ARG A 104 -4.07 8.63 -2.13
C ARG A 104 -5.53 8.82 -1.73
N SER A 105 -5.98 8.27 -0.58
CA SER A 105 -7.35 8.54 -0.08
C SER A 105 -7.54 10.02 0.28
N ILE A 106 -6.52 10.67 0.85
CA ILE A 106 -6.56 12.11 1.11
C ILE A 106 -6.60 12.86 -0.23
N TRP A 107 -5.66 12.54 -1.13
CA TRP A 107 -5.52 13.16 -2.46
C TRP A 107 -6.80 13.11 -3.31
N ARG A 108 -7.44 11.93 -3.37
CA ARG A 108 -8.59 11.66 -4.25
C ARG A 108 -9.92 11.95 -3.58
N ASP A 109 -10.10 11.50 -2.33
CA ASP A 109 -11.42 11.46 -1.70
C ASP A 109 -11.68 12.68 -0.79
N ILE A 110 -10.63 13.26 -0.21
CA ILE A 110 -10.75 14.40 0.71
C ILE A 110 -10.54 15.72 -0.04
N ILE A 111 -9.34 15.95 -0.58
CA ILE A 111 -8.99 17.22 -1.25
C ILE A 111 -9.31 17.22 -2.74
N CYS A 112 -9.57 16.05 -3.34
CA CYS A 112 -10.01 15.89 -4.73
C CYS A 112 -9.08 16.51 -5.79
N LEU A 113 -7.77 16.55 -5.54
CA LEU A 113 -6.81 17.15 -6.48
C LEU A 113 -6.56 16.31 -7.73
N ASP A 114 -6.69 14.99 -7.63
CA ASP A 114 -6.63 14.07 -8.77
C ASP A 114 -7.59 14.51 -9.89
N TYR A 115 -8.85 14.78 -9.51
CA TYR A 115 -9.88 15.28 -10.42
C TYR A 115 -9.54 16.67 -10.97
N ARG A 116 -9.15 17.60 -10.08
CA ARG A 116 -8.89 19.00 -10.48
C ARG A 116 -7.73 19.11 -11.46
N ILE A 117 -6.60 18.49 -11.17
CA ILE A 117 -5.41 18.58 -12.00
C ILE A 117 -5.63 17.81 -13.31
N SER A 118 -6.30 16.65 -13.27
CA SER A 118 -6.70 15.93 -14.48
C SER A 118 -7.60 16.78 -15.39
N TYR A 119 -8.50 17.58 -14.82
CA TYR A 119 -9.32 18.51 -15.58
C TYR A 119 -8.47 19.61 -16.24
N LEU A 120 -7.54 20.22 -15.49
CA LEU A 120 -6.65 21.27 -16.00
C LEU A 120 -5.75 20.74 -17.13
N GLN A 121 -5.16 19.55 -16.94
CA GLN A 121 -4.36 18.89 -17.99
C GLN A 121 -5.18 18.66 -19.26
N LYS A 122 -6.39 18.12 -19.15
CA LYS A 122 -7.27 17.91 -20.32
C LYS A 122 -7.70 19.22 -20.98
N ARG A 123 -7.81 20.30 -20.22
CA ARG A 123 -8.33 21.58 -20.70
C ARG A 123 -7.27 22.46 -21.34
N TYR A 124 -6.06 22.47 -20.78
CA TYR A 124 -4.98 23.40 -21.13
C TYR A 124 -3.70 22.70 -21.59
N HIS A 125 -3.37 21.52 -21.03
CA HIS A 125 -2.10 20.80 -21.29
C HIS A 125 -2.28 19.52 -22.09
N LYS A 126 -3.09 19.57 -23.16
CA LYS A 126 -3.40 18.39 -24.01
C LYS A 126 -2.18 17.79 -24.71
N HIS A 127 -1.09 18.54 -24.78
CA HIS A 127 0.18 18.10 -25.36
C HIS A 127 0.88 17.06 -24.49
N ILE A 128 0.55 16.99 -23.19
CA ILE A 128 1.07 16.01 -22.25
C ILE A 128 0.27 14.72 -22.37
N THR A 129 0.79 13.76 -23.13
CA THR A 129 0.12 12.47 -23.39
C THR A 129 0.77 11.27 -22.73
N ASP A 130 2.04 11.39 -22.32
CA ASP A 130 2.85 10.33 -21.74
C ASP A 130 2.91 10.37 -20.20
N ALA A 131 2.27 11.36 -19.57
CA ALA A 131 2.29 11.54 -18.12
C ALA A 131 0.98 12.08 -17.55
N SER A 132 0.79 11.88 -16.24
CA SER A 132 -0.32 12.43 -15.46
C SER A 132 0.24 13.52 -14.55
N LEU A 133 -0.14 14.79 -14.80
CA LEU A 133 0.30 15.91 -13.95
C LEU A 133 -0.15 15.72 -12.50
N ALA A 134 -1.31 15.09 -12.30
CA ALA A 134 -1.84 14.79 -10.97
C ALA A 134 -0.96 13.77 -10.24
N ASP A 135 -0.51 12.72 -10.91
CA ASP A 135 0.36 11.72 -10.30
C ASP A 135 1.77 12.26 -10.07
N LEU A 136 2.33 13.05 -11.00
CA LEU A 136 3.64 13.68 -10.82
C LEU A 136 3.66 14.57 -9.57
N LEU A 137 2.67 15.46 -9.41
CA LEU A 137 2.60 16.31 -8.22
C LEU A 137 2.36 15.49 -6.95
N PHE A 138 1.49 14.47 -7.01
CA PHE A 138 1.27 13.58 -5.88
C PHE A 138 2.56 12.85 -5.46
N ASN A 139 3.36 12.37 -6.41
CA ASN A 139 4.60 11.64 -6.14
C ASN A 139 5.63 12.55 -5.48
N ARG A 140 5.75 13.82 -5.89
CA ARG A 140 6.61 14.79 -5.19
C ARG A 140 6.17 14.99 -3.74
N VAL A 141 4.86 15.14 -3.48
CA VAL A 141 4.34 15.26 -2.10
C VAL A 141 4.58 13.96 -1.31
N LEU A 142 4.37 12.81 -1.95
CA LEU A 142 4.60 11.49 -1.34
C LEU A 142 6.04 11.33 -0.85
N GLU A 143 7.03 11.72 -1.64
CA GLU A 143 8.43 11.66 -1.23
C GLU A 143 8.68 12.46 0.06
N THR A 144 8.12 13.67 0.18
CA THR A 144 8.26 14.51 1.38
C THR A 144 7.53 13.98 2.63
N LEU A 145 6.66 12.97 2.47
CA LEU A 145 5.92 12.35 3.56
C LEU A 145 6.51 11.00 3.97
N VAL A 146 7.09 10.26 3.02
CA VAL A 146 7.54 8.89 3.25
C VAL A 146 9.05 8.79 3.42
N HIS A 147 9.84 9.68 2.79
CA HIS A 147 11.31 9.70 2.86
C HIS A 147 11.95 8.35 2.51
N PHE A 148 11.64 7.80 1.33
CA PHE A 148 12.11 6.48 0.91
C PHE A 148 13.64 6.34 0.90
N GLU A 149 14.35 7.44 0.66
CA GLU A 149 15.81 7.55 0.73
C GLU A 149 16.38 7.11 2.09
N GLU A 150 15.62 7.26 3.18
CA GLU A 150 16.04 6.86 4.53
C GLU A 150 15.98 5.34 4.74
N THR A 151 15.35 4.58 3.83
CA THR A 151 15.24 3.12 3.98
C THR A 151 16.56 2.39 3.71
N GLY A 152 17.47 3.01 2.95
CA GLY A 152 18.69 2.36 2.45
C GLY A 152 18.42 1.18 1.49
N LYS A 153 17.19 1.03 0.99
CA LYS A 153 16.78 -0.06 0.09
C LYS A 153 16.86 0.37 -1.37
N ILE A 154 17.14 -0.60 -2.22
CA ILE A 154 17.18 -0.40 -3.67
C ILE A 154 15.74 -0.34 -4.22
N TRP A 155 15.39 0.80 -4.82
CA TRP A 155 14.07 1.00 -5.41
C TRP A 155 13.81 0.07 -6.60
N GLY A 156 12.57 -0.42 -6.73
CA GLY A 156 12.14 -1.29 -7.83
C GLY A 156 12.62 -2.74 -7.73
N VAL A 157 13.51 -3.03 -6.77
CA VAL A 157 14.05 -4.38 -6.50
C VAL A 157 13.70 -4.81 -5.08
N GLU A 158 14.16 -4.06 -4.08
CA GLU A 158 13.96 -4.38 -2.66
C GLU A 158 12.72 -3.69 -2.08
N LEU A 159 12.42 -2.48 -2.57
CA LEU A 159 11.28 -1.67 -2.16
C LEU A 159 10.58 -1.06 -3.38
N ALA A 160 9.26 -1.13 -3.41
CA ALA A 160 8.45 -0.37 -4.34
C ALA A 160 7.13 0.07 -3.71
N LEU A 161 6.33 0.85 -4.42
CA LEU A 161 4.99 1.21 -4.00
C LEU A 161 4.00 0.09 -4.33
N ILE A 162 2.99 -0.12 -3.47
CA ILE A 162 1.87 -0.99 -3.84
C ILE A 162 1.07 -0.37 -4.98
N ALA A 163 0.72 -1.20 -5.96
CA ALA A 163 -0.14 -0.87 -7.09
C ALA A 163 0.32 0.34 -7.93
N ASP A 164 1.61 0.64 -7.93
CA ASP A 164 2.17 1.80 -8.59
C ASP A 164 3.53 1.45 -9.21
N ASN A 165 3.73 1.80 -10.48
CA ASN A 165 4.99 1.56 -11.21
C ASN A 165 5.98 2.73 -11.04
N TYR A 166 5.78 3.53 -10.00
CA TYR A 166 6.65 4.62 -9.60
C TYR A 166 8.13 4.20 -9.64
N ASP A 167 8.94 5.05 -10.23
CA ASP A 167 10.39 4.94 -10.35
C ASP A 167 10.96 6.34 -10.11
N PRO A 168 11.68 6.58 -8.99
CA PRO A 168 12.07 7.93 -8.58
C PRO A 168 12.86 8.69 -9.64
N GLN A 169 13.73 7.99 -10.36
CA GLN A 169 14.57 8.63 -11.38
C GLN A 169 13.72 9.00 -12.61
N GLN A 170 12.96 8.04 -13.14
CA GLN A 170 12.12 8.28 -14.30
C GLN A 170 11.02 9.32 -14.01
N ASP A 171 10.40 9.27 -12.82
CA ASP A 171 9.38 10.23 -12.40
C ASP A 171 9.94 11.64 -12.26
N LEU A 172 11.15 11.80 -11.70
CA LEU A 172 11.82 13.10 -11.60
C LEU A 172 12.15 13.68 -12.97
N GLU A 173 12.62 12.87 -13.92
CA GLU A 173 12.88 13.30 -15.30
C GLU A 173 11.61 13.81 -15.99
N VAL A 174 10.49 13.08 -15.83
CA VAL A 174 9.20 13.46 -16.39
C VAL A 174 8.62 14.69 -15.67
N TYR A 175 8.78 14.78 -14.35
CA TYR A 175 8.41 15.96 -13.58
C TYR A 175 9.16 17.20 -14.06
N ASN A 176 10.48 17.12 -14.20
CA ASN A 176 11.30 18.25 -14.68
C ASN A 176 10.91 18.71 -16.09
N ARG A 177 10.43 17.79 -16.93
CA ARG A 177 9.91 18.13 -18.26
C ARG A 177 8.62 18.96 -18.19
N TYR A 178 7.72 18.66 -17.25
CA TYR A 178 6.37 19.24 -17.19
C TYR A 178 6.13 20.15 -15.96
N ARG A 179 7.18 20.48 -15.20
CA ARG A 179 7.10 21.35 -14.02
C ARG A 179 6.55 22.74 -14.37
N ARG A 180 6.91 23.25 -15.53
CA ARG A 180 6.43 24.54 -16.05
C ARG A 180 4.91 24.51 -16.29
N ASP A 181 4.38 23.43 -16.85
CA ASP A 181 2.93 23.25 -17.01
C ASP A 181 2.20 23.16 -15.66
N LEU A 182 2.79 22.48 -14.67
CA LEU A 182 2.27 22.48 -13.30
C LEU A 182 2.31 23.88 -12.67
N TYR A 183 3.36 24.65 -12.93
CA TYR A 183 3.53 26.01 -12.41
C TYR A 183 2.42 26.95 -12.89
N LEU A 184 2.00 26.84 -14.16
CA LEU A 184 0.85 27.60 -14.67
C LEU A 184 -0.45 27.32 -13.89
N GLU A 185 -0.59 26.13 -13.33
CA GLU A 185 -1.81 25.70 -12.65
C GLU A 185 -1.80 25.94 -11.14
N ILE A 186 -0.70 26.45 -10.58
CA ILE A 186 -0.54 26.68 -9.14
C ILE A 186 -1.72 27.46 -8.54
N ASN A 187 -2.11 28.58 -9.14
CA ASN A 187 -3.23 29.40 -8.63
C ASN A 187 -4.57 28.66 -8.76
N SER A 188 -4.76 27.95 -9.88
CA SER A 188 -5.93 27.08 -10.10
C SER A 188 -6.03 25.95 -9.07
N ILE A 189 -4.90 25.44 -8.58
CA ILE A 189 -4.79 24.43 -7.54
C ILE A 189 -5.09 25.05 -6.17
N TYR A 190 -4.45 26.16 -5.81
CA TYR A 190 -4.68 26.84 -4.53
C TYR A 190 -6.12 27.31 -4.36
N ASN A 191 -6.68 27.99 -5.37
CA ASN A 191 -8.07 28.44 -5.32
C ASN A 191 -9.05 27.27 -5.15
N PHE A 192 -8.75 26.14 -5.79
CA PHE A 192 -9.55 24.94 -5.62
C PHE A 192 -9.42 24.36 -4.21
N LEU A 193 -8.20 24.26 -3.67
CA LEU A 193 -7.96 23.80 -2.30
C LEU A 193 -8.67 24.67 -1.27
N TYR A 194 -8.53 25.99 -1.38
CA TYR A 194 -9.18 26.95 -0.49
C TYR A 194 -10.69 26.73 -0.46
N LYS A 195 -11.33 26.75 -1.63
CA LYS A 195 -12.76 26.50 -1.75
C LYS A 195 -13.15 25.13 -1.19
N ARG A 196 -12.33 24.10 -1.44
CA ARG A 196 -12.67 22.73 -1.05
C ARG A 196 -12.56 22.50 0.45
N ILE A 197 -11.64 23.19 1.11
CA ILE A 197 -11.45 23.16 2.56
C ILE A 197 -12.58 23.96 3.24
N ASP A 198 -12.96 25.11 2.68
CA ASP A 198 -14.04 25.96 3.20
C ASP A 198 -15.42 25.28 3.13
N GLU A 199 -15.71 24.57 2.03
CA GLU A 199 -17.00 23.87 1.81
C GLU A 199 -17.27 22.70 2.77
N ARG A 200 -16.27 22.18 3.49
CA ARG A 200 -16.48 21.06 4.42
C ARG A 200 -16.68 21.62 5.85
N GLU A 201 -17.94 21.76 6.29
CA GLU A 201 -18.30 22.24 7.64
C GLU A 201 -17.61 21.44 8.78
N GLU A 202 -17.32 20.15 8.59
CA GLU A 202 -16.53 19.32 9.52
C GLU A 202 -15.07 19.78 9.69
N SER A 203 -14.66 20.77 8.91
CA SER A 203 -13.30 21.27 8.76
C SER A 203 -13.19 22.76 9.08
N HIS A 204 -14.17 23.43 9.71
CA HIS A 204 -14.01 24.86 10.07
C HIS A 204 -12.75 25.15 10.91
N HIS A 205 -12.33 24.22 11.77
CA HIS A 205 -11.05 24.32 12.49
C HIS A 205 -9.82 24.13 11.59
N LEU A 206 -9.93 23.28 10.56
CA LEU A 206 -8.91 23.05 9.54
C LEU A 206 -8.80 24.26 8.60
N ALA A 207 -9.93 24.79 8.15
CA ALA A 207 -10.05 26.00 7.36
C ALA A 207 -9.49 27.21 8.11
N ALA A 208 -9.81 27.36 9.41
CA ALA A 208 -9.26 28.42 10.24
C ALA A 208 -7.74 28.31 10.41
N HIS A 209 -7.20 27.10 10.71
CA HIS A 209 -5.74 26.89 10.80
C HIS A 209 -5.03 27.15 9.47
N ILE A 210 -5.58 26.65 8.37
CA ILE A 210 -5.00 26.81 7.04
C ILE A 210 -5.04 28.28 6.61
N ASN A 211 -6.13 29.00 6.89
CA ASN A 211 -6.27 30.41 6.52
C ASN A 211 -5.33 31.32 7.35
N THR A 212 -4.90 30.91 8.55
CA THR A 212 -3.91 31.64 9.36
C THR A 212 -2.44 31.32 9.01
N GLU A 213 -2.12 30.08 8.64
CA GLU A 213 -0.72 29.69 8.32
C GLU A 213 -0.37 29.84 6.84
N PHE A 214 -1.34 29.64 5.94
CA PHE A 214 -1.14 29.75 4.49
C PHE A 214 -1.76 31.05 3.99
N VAL A 215 -1.32 32.18 4.55
CA VAL A 215 -1.54 33.48 3.88
C VAL A 215 -0.91 33.37 2.50
N PHE A 216 -1.76 33.15 1.50
CA PHE A 216 -1.37 33.19 0.11
C PHE A 216 -0.91 34.62 -0.13
N ASP A 217 0.40 34.83 -0.27
CA ASP A 217 0.90 36.13 -0.70
C ASP A 217 0.14 36.47 -1.98
N ASN A 218 -0.74 37.47 -1.95
CA ASN A 218 -1.52 37.87 -3.12
C ASN A 218 -0.64 38.54 -4.20
N GLU A 219 0.68 38.49 -4.05
CA GLU A 219 1.69 39.03 -4.98
C GLU A 219 2.06 38.04 -6.09
N TRP A 220 1.25 37.01 -6.34
CA TRP A 220 1.55 36.03 -7.38
C TRP A 220 0.95 36.57 -8.67
N GLU A 221 1.80 37.09 -9.56
CA GLU A 221 1.40 37.43 -10.92
C GLU A 221 0.70 36.21 -11.52
N ASN A 222 -0.60 36.37 -11.79
CA ASN A 222 -1.43 35.29 -12.24
C ASN A 222 -0.94 34.83 -13.62
N PRO A 223 -0.46 33.59 -13.78
CA PRO A 223 -0.17 33.06 -15.10
C PRO A 223 -1.48 32.73 -15.79
N ASP A 224 -2.24 33.76 -16.19
CA ASP A 224 -3.42 33.54 -17.02
C ASP A 224 -2.97 32.91 -18.33
N HIS A 225 -3.70 31.88 -18.79
CA HIS A 225 -3.45 31.24 -20.09
C HIS A 225 -3.53 32.20 -21.29
N ASN A 226 -3.94 33.45 -21.07
CA ASN A 226 -4.03 34.50 -22.07
C ASN A 226 -2.86 35.49 -21.91
N GLY A 227 -1.77 35.24 -22.63
CA GLY A 227 -0.69 36.22 -22.83
C GLY A 227 0.43 36.18 -21.78
N PHE A 228 0.43 35.20 -20.87
CA PHE A 228 1.55 34.97 -19.98
C PHE A 228 2.69 34.22 -20.68
N ASP A 229 3.84 34.87 -20.82
CA ASP A 229 5.05 34.27 -21.38
C ASP A 229 5.81 33.51 -20.30
N ILE A 230 5.46 32.24 -20.12
CA ILE A 230 6.13 31.37 -19.14
C ILE A 230 7.62 31.21 -19.42
N ASP A 231 8.05 31.35 -20.69
CA ASP A 231 9.45 31.18 -21.05
C ASP A 231 10.33 32.34 -20.57
N SER A 232 9.71 33.47 -20.23
CA SER A 232 10.38 34.61 -19.59
C SER A 232 10.73 34.41 -18.11
N ILE A 233 10.16 33.37 -17.47
CA ILE A 233 10.35 33.10 -16.04
C ILE A 233 11.54 32.17 -15.84
N SER A 234 12.40 32.53 -14.89
CA SER A 234 13.54 31.69 -14.55
C SER A 234 13.07 30.38 -13.91
N ASP A 235 13.80 29.29 -14.21
CA ASP A 235 13.54 28.00 -13.59
C ASP A 235 13.64 28.06 -12.06
N GLU A 236 14.49 28.93 -11.51
CA GLU A 236 14.60 29.15 -10.06
C GLU A 236 13.28 29.62 -9.44
N ILE A 237 12.55 30.52 -10.11
CA ILE A 237 11.24 31.01 -9.64
C ILE A 237 10.20 29.89 -9.74
N VAL A 238 10.21 29.14 -10.84
CA VAL A 238 9.31 27.98 -11.04
C VAL A 238 9.53 26.95 -9.94
N ASP A 239 10.78 26.54 -9.72
CA ASP A 239 11.16 25.53 -8.74
C ASP A 239 10.85 25.98 -7.31
N LYS A 240 11.12 27.23 -6.97
CA LYS A 240 10.79 27.80 -5.66
C LYS A 240 9.29 27.74 -5.37
N ASN A 241 8.45 28.13 -6.33
CA ASN A 241 7.01 28.16 -6.13
C ASN A 241 6.39 26.77 -6.11
N LEU A 242 6.85 25.85 -6.96
CA LEU A 242 6.42 24.46 -6.90
C LEU A 242 6.85 23.78 -5.60
N SER A 243 8.07 24.04 -5.12
CA SER A 243 8.53 23.55 -3.82
C SER A 243 7.64 24.07 -2.67
N ARG A 244 7.25 25.35 -2.72
CA ARG A 244 6.29 25.92 -1.75
C ARG A 244 4.93 25.23 -1.84
N LEU A 245 4.43 24.95 -3.06
CA LEU A 245 3.18 24.19 -3.24
C LEU A 245 3.28 22.78 -2.65
N ILE A 246 4.37 22.06 -2.91
CA ILE A 246 4.60 20.71 -2.39
C ILE A 246 4.63 20.74 -0.86
N GLU A 247 5.33 21.70 -0.26
CA GLU A 247 5.41 21.81 1.20
C GLU A 247 4.05 22.17 1.83
N ASN A 248 3.29 23.08 1.19
CA ASN A 248 1.94 23.40 1.63
C ASN A 248 1.01 22.17 1.55
N LEU A 249 1.12 21.37 0.49
CA LEU A 249 0.37 20.12 0.36
C LEU A 249 0.77 19.11 1.43
N ARG A 250 2.07 18.95 1.73
CA ARG A 250 2.57 18.11 2.84
C ARG A 250 1.91 18.53 4.16
N HIS A 251 1.90 19.83 4.47
CA HIS A 251 1.27 20.34 5.68
C HIS A 251 -0.26 20.08 5.69
N ILE A 252 -0.95 20.32 4.57
CA ILE A 252 -2.39 20.02 4.46
C ILE A 252 -2.67 18.54 4.74
N PHE A 253 -1.86 17.63 4.20
CA PHE A 253 -1.98 16.19 4.50
C PHE A 253 -1.84 15.91 5.99
N MET A 254 -0.80 16.46 6.63
CA MET A 254 -0.57 16.28 8.06
C MET A 254 -1.71 16.86 8.92
N LEU A 255 -2.22 18.03 8.57
CA LEU A 255 -3.36 18.66 9.23
C LEU A 255 -4.63 17.79 9.10
N ILE A 256 -4.92 17.27 7.91
CA ILE A 256 -6.06 16.36 7.68
C ILE A 256 -5.91 15.10 8.54
N ILE A 257 -4.74 14.47 8.54
CA ILE A 257 -4.48 13.26 9.34
C ILE A 257 -4.68 13.56 10.83
N ASN A 258 -4.11 14.65 11.34
CA ASN A 258 -4.24 15.04 12.74
C ASN A 258 -5.69 15.35 13.13
N CYS A 259 -6.43 16.04 12.26
CA CYS A 259 -7.84 16.32 12.45
C CYS A 259 -8.65 15.01 12.54
N LYS A 260 -8.45 14.10 11.59
CA LYS A 260 -9.13 12.80 11.54
C LYS A 260 -8.76 11.89 12.72
N LEU A 261 -7.49 11.88 13.14
CA LEU A 261 -7.06 11.17 14.35
C LEU A 261 -7.71 11.75 15.62
N SER A 262 -7.82 13.08 15.70
CA SER A 262 -8.46 13.76 16.84
C SER A 262 -9.95 13.43 16.94
N GLN A 263 -10.65 13.30 15.80
CA GLN A 263 -12.06 12.88 15.75
C GLN A 263 -12.29 11.48 16.35
N ILE A 264 -11.28 10.58 16.29
CA ILE A 264 -11.32 9.26 16.94
C ILE A 264 -10.61 9.24 18.31
N GLY A 265 -10.35 10.41 18.90
CA GLY A 265 -9.75 10.56 20.24
C GLY A 265 -8.28 10.16 20.30
N LYS A 266 -7.52 10.32 19.21
CA LYS A 266 -6.09 10.01 19.14
C LYS A 266 -5.29 11.28 18.85
N GLN A 267 -4.20 11.46 19.59
CA GLN A 267 -3.16 12.44 19.30
C GLN A 267 -1.86 11.68 19.09
N ILE A 268 -1.21 11.91 17.96
CA ILE A 268 0.02 11.22 17.56
C ILE A 268 0.98 12.30 17.09
N ALA A 269 2.24 12.22 17.51
CA ALA A 269 3.27 13.16 17.08
C ALA A 269 3.52 13.02 15.58
N GLU A 270 3.77 14.14 14.89
CA GLU A 270 4.06 14.14 13.45
C GLU A 270 5.22 13.21 13.08
N ALA A 271 6.31 13.21 13.86
CA ALA A 271 7.43 12.31 13.65
C ALA A 271 7.03 10.82 13.68
N ASP A 272 6.08 10.43 14.54
CA ASP A 272 5.58 9.05 14.58
C ASP A 272 4.71 8.71 13.35
N ILE A 273 3.97 9.70 12.82
CA ILE A 273 3.15 9.56 11.62
C ILE A 273 4.05 9.35 10.40
N LEU A 274 5.05 10.21 10.22
CA LEU A 274 6.02 10.10 9.11
C LEU A 274 6.78 8.77 9.20
N ARG A 275 7.23 8.39 10.40
CA ARG A 275 7.88 7.09 10.60
C ARG A 275 6.94 5.91 10.30
N ALA A 276 5.65 6.05 10.57
CA ALA A 276 4.65 5.06 10.21
C ALA A 276 4.44 4.93 8.70
N PHE A 277 4.58 6.00 7.93
CA PHE A 277 4.56 5.95 6.47
C PHE A 277 5.81 5.28 5.91
N LEU A 278 7.00 5.64 6.42
CA LEU A 278 8.26 5.00 6.04
C LEU A 278 8.22 3.48 6.27
N GLU A 279 7.73 3.03 7.43
CA GLU A 279 7.69 1.62 7.82
C GLU A 279 6.44 0.86 7.34
N ALA A 280 5.63 1.47 6.46
CA ALA A 280 4.39 0.91 5.92
C ALA A 280 4.63 -0.21 4.91
N GLU A 281 5.31 -1.29 5.28
CA GLU A 281 5.76 -2.31 4.33
C GLU A 281 4.97 -3.62 4.39
N LEU A 282 4.68 -4.17 3.22
CA LEU A 282 4.19 -5.53 2.99
C LEU A 282 5.28 -6.35 2.30
N ILE A 283 5.54 -7.53 2.82
CA ILE A 283 6.37 -8.56 2.21
C ILE A 283 5.51 -9.37 1.25
N VAL A 284 5.96 -9.52 0.01
CA VAL A 284 5.29 -10.31 -1.03
C VAL A 284 5.79 -11.75 -0.96
N GLU A 285 5.08 -12.58 -0.21
CA GLU A 285 5.34 -14.02 -0.15
C GLU A 285 4.64 -14.72 -1.32
N PHE A 286 5.33 -15.67 -1.95
CA PHE A 286 4.77 -16.50 -3.01
C PHE A 286 5.23 -17.95 -2.83
N SER A 287 4.42 -18.90 -3.28
CA SER A 287 4.73 -20.35 -3.20
C SER A 287 5.00 -20.89 -4.59
N PHE A 288 6.09 -21.64 -4.74
CA PHE A 288 6.42 -22.33 -6.00
C PHE A 288 5.60 -23.62 -6.15
N GLY A 289 4.98 -23.79 -7.33
CA GLY A 289 4.27 -25.00 -7.72
C GLY A 289 2.80 -25.05 -7.28
N THR A 290 1.88 -25.21 -8.24
CA THR A 290 0.40 -25.08 -8.16
C THR A 290 -0.07 -23.62 -7.94
N PRO A 291 -1.28 -23.22 -8.40
CA PRO A 291 -1.49 -21.88 -8.95
C PRO A 291 -1.00 -20.79 -8.00
N SER A 292 -0.11 -19.95 -8.52
CA SER A 292 0.68 -18.93 -7.84
C SER A 292 -0.20 -18.18 -6.82
N CYS A 293 0.01 -18.45 -5.53
CA CYS A 293 -0.75 -17.83 -4.46
C CYS A 293 0.14 -16.81 -3.77
N PHE A 294 -0.07 -15.54 -4.08
CA PHE A 294 0.59 -14.43 -3.40
C PHE A 294 -0.07 -14.19 -2.04
N VAL A 295 0.77 -14.04 -1.02
CA VAL A 295 0.37 -13.64 0.34
C VAL A 295 1.14 -12.40 0.70
N TYR A 296 0.42 -11.40 1.20
CA TYR A 296 0.98 -10.12 1.59
C TYR A 296 1.06 -10.06 3.12
N THR A 297 2.27 -10.09 3.65
CA THR A 297 2.52 -10.11 5.10
C THR A 297 3.07 -8.77 5.55
N LYS A 298 2.58 -8.20 6.65
CA LYS A 298 3.18 -6.99 7.22
C LYS A 298 4.63 -7.25 7.62
N ALA A 299 5.53 -6.39 7.17
CA ALA A 299 6.94 -6.47 7.54
C ALA A 299 7.19 -6.29 9.04
N ASN A 300 6.34 -5.50 9.69
CA ASN A 300 6.37 -5.28 11.13
C ASN A 300 4.95 -5.16 11.70
N ASN A 301 4.80 -5.50 12.98
CA ASN A 301 3.57 -5.28 13.76
C ASN A 301 3.85 -4.40 14.99
N GLY A 302 4.88 -3.56 14.88
CA GLY A 302 5.37 -2.69 15.94
C GLY A 302 4.48 -1.47 16.18
N ARG A 303 5.02 -0.48 16.92
CA ARG A 303 4.34 0.78 17.21
C ARG A 303 3.85 1.47 15.93
N TYR A 304 4.70 1.58 14.93
CA TYR A 304 4.43 2.34 13.71
C TYR A 304 3.37 1.66 12.81
N ALA A 305 3.34 0.32 12.72
CA ALA A 305 2.21 -0.38 12.09
C ALA A 305 0.86 -0.15 12.81
N ARG A 306 0.87 0.05 14.13
CA ARG A 306 -0.35 0.41 14.88
C ARG A 306 -0.76 1.85 14.61
N VAL A 307 0.18 2.78 14.54
CA VAL A 307 -0.07 4.17 14.14
C VAL A 307 -0.70 4.21 12.76
N LEU A 308 -0.14 3.52 11.78
CA LEU A 308 -0.71 3.51 10.42
C LEU A 308 -2.09 2.88 10.37
N ASN A 309 -2.35 1.81 11.15
CA ASN A 309 -3.69 1.26 11.28
C ASN A 309 -4.70 2.27 11.88
N LEU A 310 -4.28 3.12 12.83
CA LEU A 310 -5.13 4.20 13.36
C LEU A 310 -5.39 5.27 12.30
N ILE A 311 -4.37 5.65 11.53
CA ILE A 311 -4.53 6.59 10.40
C ILE A 311 -5.51 6.02 9.37
N MET A 312 -5.36 4.74 9.00
CA MET A 312 -6.30 4.06 8.10
C MET A 312 -7.73 4.14 8.64
N GLN A 313 -7.95 3.82 9.92
CA GLN A 313 -9.29 3.93 10.54
C GLN A 313 -9.85 5.35 10.51
N ALA A 314 -9.01 6.34 10.83
CA ALA A 314 -9.38 7.74 10.82
C ALA A 314 -9.76 8.25 9.41
N LEU A 315 -9.21 7.62 8.36
CA LEU A 315 -9.52 7.86 6.95
C LEU A 315 -10.59 6.89 6.40
N ASP A 316 -11.34 6.22 7.27
CA ASP A 316 -12.38 5.24 6.93
C ASP A 316 -11.90 4.00 6.13
N LEU A 317 -10.59 3.77 6.07
CA LEU A 317 -9.99 2.54 5.56
C LEU A 317 -9.97 1.47 6.65
N LYS A 318 -9.86 0.19 6.26
CA LYS A 318 -9.75 -0.90 7.24
C LYS A 318 -8.28 -1.20 7.54
N PRO A 319 -7.86 -1.30 8.82
CA PRO A 319 -6.50 -1.67 9.21
C PRO A 319 -6.00 -2.91 8.47
N LEU A 320 -4.75 -2.99 8.04
CA LEU A 320 -4.26 -4.22 7.42
C LEU A 320 -4.13 -5.40 8.42
N LEU A 321 -4.37 -6.63 7.95
CA LEU A 321 -4.05 -7.85 8.72
C LEU A 321 -2.54 -8.11 8.70
N ASN A 322 -2.08 -8.98 9.61
CA ASN A 322 -0.69 -9.43 9.59
C ASN A 322 -0.35 -10.18 8.32
N ALA A 323 -1.29 -10.95 7.77
CA ALA A 323 -1.14 -11.65 6.51
C ALA A 323 -2.49 -11.74 5.80
N GLN A 324 -2.50 -11.50 4.49
CA GLN A 324 -3.72 -11.31 3.71
C GLN A 324 -3.49 -11.63 2.23
N ASP A 325 -4.56 -12.04 1.54
CA ASP A 325 -4.55 -12.18 0.08
C ASP A 325 -4.95 -10.85 -0.58
N ARG A 326 -4.83 -10.80 -1.91
CA ARG A 326 -5.24 -9.63 -2.71
C ARG A 326 -6.71 -9.25 -2.51
N VAL A 327 -7.60 -10.22 -2.33
CA VAL A 327 -9.04 -9.95 -2.15
C VAL A 327 -9.25 -9.17 -0.85
N GLU A 328 -8.55 -9.56 0.20
CA GLU A 328 -8.60 -8.88 1.47
C GLU A 328 -7.90 -7.50 1.41
N LEU A 329 -6.76 -7.37 0.71
CA LEU A 329 -6.15 -6.06 0.42
C LEU A 329 -7.14 -5.12 -0.28
N SER A 330 -7.84 -5.60 -1.32
CA SER A 330 -8.84 -4.84 -2.07
C SER A 330 -9.91 -4.27 -1.14
N LYS A 331 -10.46 -5.09 -0.25
CA LYS A 331 -11.48 -4.64 0.72
C LYS A 331 -10.96 -3.59 1.69
N ARG A 332 -9.71 -3.70 2.12
CA ARG A 332 -9.14 -2.84 3.15
C ARG A 332 -8.76 -1.47 2.63
N PHE A 333 -8.28 -1.43 1.40
CA PHE A 333 -7.96 -0.22 0.67
C PHE A 333 -9.14 0.37 -0.11
N ARG A 334 -10.31 -0.27 -0.11
CA ARG A 334 -11.45 0.10 -0.98
C ARG A 334 -11.06 0.12 -2.47
N ALA A 335 -10.14 -0.78 -2.84
CA ALA A 335 -9.57 -0.93 -4.17
C ALA A 335 -10.21 -2.08 -4.94
N LYS A 336 -10.02 -2.10 -6.26
CA LYS A 336 -10.36 -3.26 -7.10
C LYS A 336 -9.09 -3.84 -7.73
N PHE A 337 -8.35 -4.64 -6.97
CA PHE A 337 -7.26 -5.42 -7.54
C PHE A 337 -7.84 -6.68 -8.19
N THR A 338 -7.84 -6.77 -9.52
CA THR A 338 -8.41 -7.93 -10.25
C THR A 338 -7.52 -9.17 -10.16
N ASP A 339 -6.22 -8.95 -10.08
CA ASP A 339 -5.15 -9.95 -10.07
C ASP A 339 -3.90 -9.34 -9.39
N ASP A 340 -2.91 -10.17 -9.09
CA ASP A 340 -1.73 -9.75 -8.31
C ASP A 340 -0.80 -8.80 -9.07
N SER A 341 -0.87 -8.74 -10.40
CA SER A 341 -0.15 -7.72 -11.20
C SER A 341 -0.72 -6.30 -11.02
N LYS A 342 -1.90 -6.18 -10.40
CA LYS A 342 -2.47 -4.89 -9.98
C LYS A 342 -2.04 -4.47 -8.59
N VAL A 343 -1.42 -5.36 -7.83
CA VAL A 343 -0.91 -5.09 -6.48
C VAL A 343 0.60 -4.91 -6.52
N ILE A 344 1.28 -5.80 -7.23
CA ILE A 344 2.73 -5.84 -7.36
C ILE A 344 3.11 -5.03 -8.60
N PRO A 345 4.02 -4.04 -8.48
CA PRO A 345 4.51 -3.28 -9.62
C PRO A 345 5.02 -4.19 -10.73
N HIS A 346 4.83 -3.77 -11.97
CA HIS A 346 5.07 -4.61 -13.15
C HIS A 346 6.49 -5.18 -13.20
N LYS A 347 7.51 -4.35 -12.96
CA LYS A 347 8.93 -4.78 -12.91
C LYS A 347 9.14 -5.92 -11.91
N ILE A 348 8.57 -5.80 -10.70
CA ILE A 348 8.67 -6.83 -9.66
C ILE A 348 7.84 -8.07 -10.03
N TYR A 349 6.62 -7.87 -10.53
CA TYR A 349 5.73 -8.97 -10.87
C TYR A 349 6.30 -9.85 -11.99
N GLU A 350 6.89 -9.24 -13.02
CA GLU A 350 7.57 -9.98 -14.09
C GLU A 350 8.74 -10.79 -13.57
N LEU A 351 9.57 -10.21 -12.69
CA LEU A 351 10.66 -10.96 -12.04
C LEU A 351 10.11 -12.17 -11.27
N LEU A 352 9.05 -11.99 -10.49
CA LEU A 352 8.45 -13.06 -9.69
C LEU A 352 7.83 -14.18 -10.53
N VAL A 353 7.14 -13.84 -11.62
CA VAL A 353 6.48 -14.83 -12.50
C VAL A 353 7.48 -15.48 -13.46
N ASN A 354 8.53 -14.78 -13.89
CA ASN A 354 9.53 -15.37 -14.79
C ASN A 354 10.41 -16.41 -14.09
N ILE A 355 10.59 -16.33 -12.77
CA ILE A 355 11.20 -17.43 -11.98
C ILE A 355 10.40 -18.74 -12.13
N GLU A 356 9.09 -18.71 -12.46
CA GLU A 356 8.28 -19.91 -12.68
C GLU A 356 8.59 -20.65 -13.99
N LYS A 357 9.33 -20.03 -14.94
CA LYS A 357 9.74 -20.69 -16.17
C LYS A 357 11.19 -21.15 -16.03
N PRO A 358 11.46 -22.42 -15.64
CA PRO A 358 12.80 -22.95 -15.82
C PRO A 358 13.16 -22.80 -17.30
N ALA A 359 14.31 -22.18 -17.57
CA ALA A 359 14.90 -22.18 -18.89
C ALA A 359 14.91 -23.64 -19.37
N ILE A 360 14.13 -23.95 -20.39
CA ILE A 360 14.29 -25.20 -21.13
C ILE A 360 15.64 -25.03 -21.82
N LEU A 361 16.70 -25.48 -21.13
CA LEU A 361 17.99 -25.74 -21.72
C LEU A 361 17.72 -26.67 -22.89
N LYS A 362 17.74 -26.11 -24.10
CA LYS A 362 17.83 -26.89 -25.33
C LYS A 362 19.18 -27.60 -25.25
N SER A 363 19.15 -28.86 -24.82
CA SER A 363 20.24 -29.82 -24.96
C SER A 363 20.51 -30.11 -26.42
#